data_AF-A0A1F7NLR5-F1
#
_entry.id   AF-A0A1F7NLR5-F1
#
_cell.length_a   1.000
_cell.length_b   1.000
_cell.length_c   1.000
_cell.angle_alpha   90.00
_cell.angle_beta   90.00
_cell.angle_gamma   90.00
#
_symmetry.space_group_name_H-M   'P 1'
#
loop_
_entity.id
_entity.type
_entity.pdbx_description
1 polymer ?
#
loop_
_entity_poly.entity_id
_entity_poly.type
_entity_poly.pdbx_seq_one_letter_code
_entity_poly.pdbx_strand_id
1 'polypeptide(L)'
;MARLPGEPADLGARIEAQLRERIEEAVDFVCLDVLVAQRRAAGRPAPVADSASDRAEYQAGVHAFLAHLAEAIAPALTPAQRERVQAAGGAGPDEAARLLAVQVALARALPDYWQRFEACRLTFPPPSPESGGERRRLLRRLFRRA
;
A
#
# COMPACT_ATOMS: atom_id res chain seq x y z
N MET A 1 1.66 -30.68 27.79
CA MET A 1 0.23 -30.30 27.88
C MET A 1 -0.22 -29.80 26.52
N ALA A 2 -1.12 -30.52 25.85
CA ALA A 2 -1.65 -30.11 24.55
C ALA A 2 -2.75 -29.05 24.76
N ARG A 3 -2.65 -27.94 24.03
CA ARG A 3 -3.58 -26.80 24.07
C ARG A 3 -4.87 -27.16 23.31
N LEU A 4 -6.04 -26.90 23.89
CA LEU A 4 -7.34 -27.15 23.24
C LEU A 4 -7.63 -26.06 22.20
N PRO A 5 -8.22 -26.39 21.04
CA PRO A 5 -8.59 -25.41 20.03
C PRO A 5 -9.81 -24.63 20.51
N GLY A 6 -9.60 -23.38 20.94
CA GLY A 6 -10.68 -22.51 21.43
C GLY A 6 -10.30 -21.44 22.47
N GLU A 7 -9.01 -21.20 22.76
CA GLU A 7 -8.60 -20.13 23.67
C GLU A 7 -8.68 -18.72 23.04
N PRO A 8 -8.94 -17.66 23.85
CA PRO A 8 -9.03 -16.26 23.41
C PRO A 8 -7.74 -15.70 22.77
N ALA A 9 -6.61 -16.41 22.87
CA ALA A 9 -5.41 -16.12 22.09
C ALA A 9 -5.65 -16.20 20.56
N ASP A 10 -6.65 -16.99 20.13
CA ASP A 10 -7.02 -17.13 18.71
C ASP A 10 -7.90 -15.97 18.21
N LEU A 11 -8.74 -15.36 19.06
CA LEU A 11 -9.63 -14.28 18.60
C LEU A 11 -8.84 -13.04 18.16
N GLY A 12 -7.82 -12.66 18.93
CA GLY A 12 -6.95 -11.52 18.58
C GLY A 12 -6.27 -11.72 17.23
N ALA A 13 -5.70 -12.91 17.02
CA ALA A 13 -5.05 -13.30 15.77
C ALA A 13 -6.04 -13.37 14.59
N ARG A 14 -7.26 -13.87 14.83
CA ARG A 14 -8.33 -13.90 13.81
C ARG A 14 -8.79 -12.50 13.41
N ILE A 15 -8.93 -11.60 14.38
CA ILE A 15 -9.24 -10.19 14.09
C ILE A 15 -8.12 -9.56 13.25
N GLU A 16 -6.86 -9.81 13.59
CA GLU A 16 -5.73 -9.29 12.80
C GLU A 16 -5.70 -9.85 11.38
N ALA A 17 -5.91 -11.16 11.22
CA ALA A 17 -5.99 -11.78 9.91
C ALA A 17 -7.14 -11.20 9.07
N GLN A 18 -8.32 -11.01 9.67
CA GLN A 18 -9.46 -10.41 8.99
C GLN A 18 -9.24 -8.93 8.65
N LEU A 19 -8.64 -8.15 9.56
CA LEU A 19 -8.28 -6.75 9.29
C LEU A 19 -7.27 -6.67 8.14
N ARG A 20 -6.26 -7.54 8.15
CA ARG A 20 -5.27 -7.64 7.10
C ARG A 20 -5.91 -7.92 5.75
N GLU A 21 -6.74 -8.96 5.67
CA GLU A 21 -7.45 -9.35 4.44
C GLU A 21 -8.29 -8.19 3.89
N ARG A 22 -9.07 -7.52 4.74
CA ARG A 22 -9.90 -6.39 4.33
C ARG A 22 -9.08 -5.18 3.88
N ILE A 23 -7.94 -4.91 4.53
CA ILE A 23 -7.03 -3.85 4.11
C ILE A 23 -6.38 -4.20 2.77
N GLU A 24 -5.93 -5.44 2.57
CA GLU A 24 -5.36 -5.92 1.30
C GLU A 24 -6.36 -5.75 0.16
N GLU A 25 -7.62 -6.16 0.34
CA GLU A 25 -8.68 -5.98 -0.67
C GLU A 25 -8.98 -4.50 -0.96
N ALA A 26 -9.09 -3.68 0.08
CA ALA A 26 -9.36 -2.25 -0.10
C ALA A 26 -8.21 -1.56 -0.86
N VAL A 27 -6.97 -1.90 -0.51
CA VAL A 27 -5.76 -1.39 -1.19
C VAL A 27 -5.70 -1.86 -2.64
N ASP A 28 -6.01 -3.13 -2.89
CA ASP A 28 -6.05 -3.70 -4.25
C ASP A 28 -7.06 -2.94 -5.12
N PHE A 29 -8.28 -2.75 -4.62
CA PHE A 29 -9.33 -2.00 -5.33
C PHE A 29 -8.87 -0.58 -5.69
N VAL A 30 -8.29 0.15 -4.74
CA VAL A 30 -7.80 1.53 -4.97
C VAL A 30 -6.68 1.54 -6.00
N CYS A 31 -5.68 0.68 -5.84
CA CYS A 31 -4.50 0.70 -6.70
C CYS A 31 -4.83 0.26 -8.13
N LEU A 32 -5.75 -0.70 -8.32
CA LEU A 32 -6.22 -1.10 -9.64
C LEU A 32 -7.01 0.02 -10.33
N ASP A 33 -7.92 0.68 -9.62
CA ASP A 33 -8.72 1.78 -10.18
C ASP A 33 -7.80 2.93 -10.64
N VAL A 34 -6.85 3.31 -9.78
CA VAL A 34 -5.85 4.35 -10.07
C VAL A 34 -4.96 3.97 -11.26
N LEU A 35 -4.49 2.72 -11.34
CA LEU A 35 -3.68 2.21 -12.46
C LEU A 35 -4.46 2.25 -13.78
N VAL A 36 -5.70 1.78 -13.78
CA VAL A 36 -6.56 1.75 -14.97
C VAL A 36 -6.87 3.18 -15.43
N ALA A 37 -7.22 4.08 -14.50
CA ALA A 37 -7.51 5.48 -14.81
C ALA A 37 -6.30 6.19 -15.42
N GLN A 38 -5.10 5.99 -14.87
CA GLN A 38 -3.85 6.54 -15.41
C GLN A 38 -3.56 6.05 -16.82
N ARG A 39 -3.65 4.73 -17.04
CA ARG A 39 -3.35 4.14 -18.34
C ARG A 39 -4.35 4.61 -19.39
N ARG A 40 -5.64 4.71 -19.03
CA ARG A 40 -6.67 5.31 -19.88
C ARG A 40 -6.34 6.77 -20.25
N ALA A 41 -6.00 7.60 -19.26
CA ALA A 41 -5.62 9.00 -19.51
C ALA A 41 -4.39 9.12 -20.43
N ALA A 42 -3.48 8.15 -20.37
CA ALA A 42 -2.30 8.08 -21.23
C ALA A 42 -2.54 7.36 -22.58
N GLY A 43 -3.77 6.94 -22.89
CA GLY A 43 -4.08 6.17 -24.12
C GLY A 43 -3.42 4.79 -24.18
N ARG A 44 -3.01 4.23 -23.03
CA ARG A 44 -2.41 2.89 -22.90
C ARG A 44 -3.53 1.84 -22.73
N PRO A 45 -3.32 0.60 -23.19
CA PRO A 45 -4.25 -0.50 -22.93
C PRO A 45 -4.34 -0.80 -21.42
N ALA A 46 -5.42 -1.47 -21.00
CA ALA A 46 -5.58 -1.97 -19.64
C ALA A 46 -4.39 -2.86 -19.21
N PRO A 47 -4.07 -2.94 -17.91
CA PRO A 47 -3.01 -3.82 -17.41
C PRO A 47 -3.36 -5.29 -17.65
N VAL A 48 -2.34 -6.10 -17.94
CA VAL A 48 -2.48 -7.54 -18.17
C VAL A 48 -1.83 -8.29 -17.00
N ALA A 49 -2.57 -9.23 -16.38
CA ALA A 49 -2.09 -9.96 -15.19
C ALA A 49 -0.76 -10.70 -15.43
N ASP A 50 -0.56 -11.25 -16.63
CA ASP A 50 0.64 -12.00 -16.99
C ASP A 50 1.84 -11.11 -17.38
N SER A 51 1.64 -9.80 -17.55
CA SER A 51 2.70 -8.85 -17.83
C SER A 51 3.52 -8.55 -16.58
N ALA A 52 4.80 -8.93 -16.58
CA ALA A 52 5.73 -8.61 -15.50
C ALA A 52 5.88 -7.09 -15.28
N SER A 53 5.81 -6.30 -16.35
CA SER A 53 5.87 -4.84 -16.25
C SER A 53 4.61 -4.25 -15.59
N ASP A 54 3.43 -4.78 -15.92
CA ASP A 54 2.18 -4.26 -15.34
C ASP A 54 2.07 -4.68 -13.86
N ARG A 55 2.53 -5.89 -13.50
CA ARG A 55 2.65 -6.31 -12.09
C ARG A 55 3.58 -5.40 -11.29
N ALA A 56 4.72 -5.02 -11.86
CA ALA A 56 5.66 -4.11 -11.21
C ALA A 56 5.06 -2.70 -11.03
N GLU A 57 4.34 -2.20 -12.05
CA GLU A 57 3.63 -0.91 -12.00
C GLU A 57 2.55 -0.91 -10.90
N TYR A 58 1.76 -1.98 -10.81
CA TYR A 58 0.77 -2.19 -9.76
C TYR A 58 1.42 -2.25 -8.36
N GLN A 59 2.46 -3.06 -8.19
CA GLN A 59 3.16 -3.20 -6.90
C GLN A 59 3.70 -1.85 -6.43
N ALA A 60 4.34 -1.08 -7.33
CA ALA A 60 4.81 0.27 -7.00
C ALA A 60 3.67 1.19 -6.53
N GLY A 61 2.49 1.09 -7.15
CA GLY A 61 1.28 1.79 -6.72
C GLY A 61 0.82 1.39 -5.31
N VAL A 62 0.81 0.09 -5.01
CA VAL A 62 0.48 -0.44 -3.67
C VAL A 62 1.43 0.11 -2.60
N HIS A 63 2.75 0.06 -2.85
CA HIS A 63 3.74 0.63 -1.93
C HIS A 63 3.52 2.14 -1.71
N ALA A 64 3.33 2.90 -2.80
CA ALA A 64 3.12 4.33 -2.73
C ALA A 64 1.84 4.70 -1.95
N PHE A 65 0.76 3.95 -2.15
CA PHE A 65 -0.50 4.18 -1.45
C PHE A 65 -0.39 3.89 0.04
N LEU A 66 0.19 2.74 0.41
CA LEU A 66 0.35 2.37 1.81
C LEU A 66 1.27 3.33 2.56
N ALA A 67 2.33 3.81 1.91
CA ALA A 67 3.22 4.84 2.47
C ALA A 67 2.46 6.17 2.67
N HIS A 68 1.73 6.63 1.64
CA HIS A 68 0.92 7.84 1.72
C HIS A 68 -0.11 7.78 2.86
N LEU A 69 -0.79 6.64 3.00
CA LEU A 69 -1.76 6.40 4.07
C LEU A 69 -1.11 6.45 5.45
N ALA A 70 0.05 5.81 5.63
CA ALA A 70 0.79 5.87 6.89
C ALA A 70 1.21 7.30 7.24
N GLU A 71 1.73 8.06 6.28
CA GLU A 71 2.15 9.45 6.44
C GLU A 71 0.98 10.38 6.79
N ALA A 72 -0.18 10.20 6.14
CA ALA A 72 -1.36 11.00 6.39
C ALA A 72 -1.93 10.80 7.81
N ILE A 73 -1.79 9.59 8.37
CA ILE A 73 -2.31 9.24 9.70
C ILE A 73 -1.32 9.57 10.83
N ALA A 74 -0.01 9.48 10.56
CA ALA A 74 1.06 9.61 11.56
C ALA A 74 1.01 10.88 12.46
N PRO A 75 0.64 12.09 11.96
CA PRO A 75 0.59 13.30 12.78
C PRO A 75 -0.44 13.24 13.91
N ALA A 76 -1.53 12.48 13.72
CA ALA A 76 -2.62 12.37 14.68
C ALA A 76 -2.42 11.26 15.73
N LEU A 77 -1.26 10.57 15.71
CA LEU A 77 -0.98 9.49 16.65
C LEU A 77 -0.46 9.99 18.00
N THR A 78 -1.00 9.43 19.07
CA THR A 78 -0.40 9.55 20.41
C THR A 78 0.96 8.85 20.46
N PRO A 79 1.85 9.19 21.41
CA PRO A 79 3.15 8.53 21.56
C PRO A 79 3.06 7.01 21.68
N ALA A 80 2.14 6.51 22.51
CA ALA A 80 1.91 5.07 22.68
C ALA A 80 1.41 4.38 21.40
N GLN A 81 0.56 5.03 20.60
CA GLN A 81 0.15 4.48 19.31
C GLN A 81 1.32 4.47 18.31
N ARG A 82 2.15 5.52 18.30
CA ARG A 82 3.33 5.61 17.43
C ARG A 82 4.32 4.49 17.72
N GLU A 83 4.62 4.21 18.98
CA GLU A 83 5.50 3.09 19.37
C GLU A 83 4.99 1.73 18.87
N ARG A 84 3.69 1.46 19.04
CA ARG A 84 3.08 0.21 18.54
C ARG A 84 3.16 0.09 17.02
N VAL A 85 2.92 1.17 16.29
CA VAL A 85 3.01 1.21 14.83
C VAL A 85 4.43 0.95 14.36
N GLN A 86 5.43 1.58 15.00
CA GLN A 86 6.84 1.36 14.68
C GLN A 86 7.26 -0.09 14.95
N ALA A 87 6.82 -0.68 16.07
CA ALA A 87 7.07 -2.08 16.37
C ALA A 87 6.44 -3.02 15.31
N ALA A 88 5.21 -2.76 14.86
CA ALA A 88 4.55 -3.53 13.82
C ALA A 88 5.29 -3.45 12.47
N GLY A 89 5.77 -2.25 12.11
CA GLY A 89 6.55 -2.04 10.89
C GLY A 89 7.93 -2.71 10.89
N GLY A 90 8.48 -3.07 12.05
CA GLY A 90 9.79 -3.71 12.14
C GLY A 90 9.82 -5.22 11.81
N ALA A 91 8.66 -5.88 11.71
CA ALA A 91 8.58 -7.35 11.72
C ALA A 91 8.34 -8.00 10.33
N GLY A 92 8.15 -7.23 9.27
CA GLY A 92 7.82 -7.74 7.93
C GLY A 92 9.04 -8.17 7.09
N PRO A 93 8.91 -9.23 6.26
CA PRO A 93 10.00 -9.75 5.41
C PRO A 93 10.39 -8.82 4.26
N ASP A 94 9.45 -7.98 3.80
CA ASP A 94 9.65 -6.99 2.75
C ASP A 94 8.89 -5.70 3.08
N GLU A 95 9.12 -4.67 2.28
CA GLU A 95 8.55 -3.34 2.52
C GLU A 95 7.02 -3.31 2.44
N ALA A 96 6.40 -4.10 1.56
CA ALA A 96 4.94 -4.14 1.43
C ALA A 96 4.33 -4.79 2.66
N ALA A 97 4.91 -5.90 3.12
CA ALA A 97 4.48 -6.58 4.33
C ALA A 97 4.66 -5.70 5.58
N ARG A 98 5.74 -4.91 5.66
CA ARG A 98 5.95 -3.94 6.75
C ARG A 98 4.88 -2.84 6.74
N LEU A 99 4.61 -2.26 5.57
CA LEU A 99 3.58 -1.24 5.42
C LEU A 99 2.18 -1.78 5.70
N LEU A 100 1.85 -3.00 5.27
CA LEU A 100 0.60 -3.67 5.61
C LEU A 100 0.47 -3.92 7.11
N ALA A 101 1.54 -4.37 7.78
CA ALA A 101 1.54 -4.56 9.23
C ALA A 101 1.30 -3.24 9.98
N VAL A 102 1.87 -2.13 9.50
CA VAL A 102 1.58 -0.77 9.98
C VAL A 102 0.09 -0.46 9.85
N GLN A 103 -0.52 -0.72 8.69
CA GLN A 103 -1.95 -0.44 8.48
C GLN A 103 -2.84 -1.29 9.39
N VAL A 104 -2.53 -2.57 9.61
CA VAL A 104 -3.27 -3.42 10.55
C VAL A 104 -3.17 -2.87 11.98
N ALA A 105 -1.98 -2.45 12.41
CA ALA A 105 -1.78 -1.84 13.73
C ALA A 105 -2.58 -0.53 13.88
N LEU A 106 -2.62 0.29 12.84
CA LEU A 106 -3.42 1.52 12.81
C LEU A 106 -4.92 1.22 12.88
N ALA A 107 -5.41 0.25 12.10
CA ALA A 107 -6.81 -0.16 12.09
C ALA A 107 -7.27 -0.72 13.45
N ARG A 108 -6.38 -1.40 14.19
CA ARG A 108 -6.65 -1.82 15.56
C ARG A 108 -6.68 -0.68 16.57
N ALA A 109 -5.87 0.35 16.34
CA ALA A 109 -5.65 1.44 17.29
C ALA A 109 -6.62 2.62 17.12
N LEU A 110 -7.20 2.77 15.94
CA LEU A 110 -7.99 3.94 15.55
C LEU A 110 -9.43 3.52 15.17
N PRO A 111 -10.45 3.98 15.91
CA PRO A 111 -11.85 3.66 15.59
C PRO A 111 -12.31 4.29 14.27
N ASP A 112 -11.68 5.39 13.85
CA ASP A 112 -11.94 6.15 12.64
C ASP A 112 -10.99 5.79 11.48
N TYR A 113 -10.23 4.69 11.58
CA TYR A 113 -9.25 4.27 10.56
C TYR A 113 -9.85 4.24 9.14
N TRP A 114 -11.01 3.62 8.96
CA TRP A 114 -11.64 3.51 7.64
C TRP A 114 -12.07 4.87 7.08
N GLN A 115 -12.48 5.82 7.91
CA GLN A 115 -12.79 7.18 7.46
C GLN A 115 -11.52 7.88 6.95
N ARG A 116 -10.39 7.69 7.63
CA ARG A 116 -9.08 8.23 7.20
C ARG A 116 -8.57 7.54 5.94
N PHE A 117 -8.77 6.23 5.82
CA PHE A 117 -8.47 5.47 4.61
C PHE A 117 -9.21 6.06 3.41
N GLU A 118 -10.52 6.28 3.56
CA GLU A 118 -11.36 6.88 2.52
C GLU A 118 -10.94 8.31 2.17
N ALA A 119 -10.61 9.13 3.17
CA ALA A 119 -10.09 10.46 2.92
C ALA A 119 -8.76 10.43 2.13
N CYS A 120 -7.84 9.53 2.49
CA CYS A 120 -6.57 9.35 1.79
C CYS A 120 -6.79 8.84 0.36
N ARG A 121 -7.73 7.91 0.14
CA ARG A 121 -8.09 7.41 -1.19
C ARG A 121 -8.49 8.55 -2.12
N LEU A 122 -9.25 9.52 -1.63
CA LEU A 122 -9.71 10.67 -2.44
C LEU A 122 -8.58 11.66 -2.77
N THR A 123 -7.53 11.72 -1.95
CA THR A 123 -6.39 12.62 -2.15
C THR A 123 -5.17 11.94 -2.77
N PHE A 124 -5.18 10.61 -2.88
CA PHE A 124 -4.04 9.85 -3.36
C PHE A 124 -3.80 10.18 -4.84
N PRO A 125 -2.68 10.85 -5.16
CA PRO A 125 -2.39 11.16 -6.54
C PRO A 125 -2.07 9.87 -7.29
N PRO A 126 -2.36 9.81 -8.60
CA PRO A 126 -1.78 8.76 -9.43
C PRO A 126 -0.25 8.78 -9.26
N PRO A 127 0.42 7.66 -8.93
CA PRO A 127 1.89 7.61 -8.89
C PRO A 127 2.48 8.22 -10.16
N SER A 128 3.29 9.26 -9.99
CA SER A 128 4.04 9.85 -11.10
C SER A 128 4.90 8.77 -11.76
N PRO A 129 4.93 8.67 -13.11
CA PRO A 129 5.79 7.73 -13.80
C PRO A 129 7.26 8.18 -13.76
N GLU A 130 7.83 8.33 -12.57
CA GLU A 130 9.25 8.58 -12.36
C GLU A 130 10.05 7.28 -12.46
N SER A 131 10.02 6.68 -13.66
CA SER A 131 11.08 5.76 -14.12
C SER A 131 11.11 5.58 -15.65
N GLY A 132 10.47 6.49 -16.41
CA GLY A 132 10.58 6.53 -17.88
C GLY A 132 11.27 7.79 -18.41
N GLY A 133 11.25 8.88 -17.63
CA GLY A 133 11.76 10.20 -18.01
C GLY A 133 13.28 10.26 -18.11
N GLU A 134 14.01 9.64 -17.17
CA GLU A 134 15.47 9.60 -17.20
C GLU A 134 16.01 8.72 -18.32
N ARG A 135 15.42 7.53 -18.55
CA ARG A 135 15.75 6.71 -19.73
C ARG A 135 15.45 7.45 -21.04
N ARG A 136 14.31 8.14 -21.16
CA ARG A 136 14.02 8.96 -22.36
C ARG A 136 14.94 10.17 -22.50
N ARG A 137 15.36 10.82 -21.41
CA ARG A 137 16.33 11.94 -21.43
C ARG A 137 17.74 11.47 -21.79
N LEU A 138 18.16 10.31 -21.28
CA LEU A 138 19.45 9.68 -21.62
C LEU A 138 19.48 9.26 -23.10
N LEU A 139 18.43 8.60 -23.59
CA LEU A 139 18.32 8.23 -25.02
C LEU A 139 18.27 9.49 -25.91
N ARG A 140 17.49 10.52 -25.54
CA ARG A 140 17.49 11.80 -26.28
C ARG A 140 18.86 12.48 -26.31
N ARG A 141 19.70 12.35 -25.27
CA ARG A 141 21.05 12.91 -25.25
C ARG A 141 22.02 12.13 -26.15
N LEU A 142 21.87 10.81 -26.23
CA LEU A 142 22.70 9.95 -27.08
C LEU A 142 22.37 10.12 -28.57
N PHE A 143 21.10 10.28 -28.93
CA PHE A 143 20.66 10.45 -30.33
C PHE A 143 20.63 11.91 -30.83
N ARG A 144 21.00 12.90 -30.01
CA ARG A 144 21.14 14.31 -30.42
C ARG A 144 22.57 14.66 -30.86
N ARG A 145 23.48 13.69 -30.82
CA ARG A 145 24.86 13.83 -31.28
C ARG A 145 25.13 12.81 -32.38
N ALA A 146 24.35 12.93 -33.46
CA ALA A 146 24.61 12.36 -34.77
C ALA A 146 24.22 13.42 -35.80
#